data_AF-A0A7J8C4A8-F1
#
_entry.id   AF-A0A7J8C4A8-F1
#
_cell.length_a   1.000
_cell.length_b   1.000
_cell.length_c   1.000
_cell.angle_alpha   90.00
_cell.angle_beta   90.00
_cell.angle_gamma   90.00
#
_symmetry.space_group_name_H-M   'P 1'
#
loop_
_entity.id
_entity.type
_entity.pdbx_description
1 polymer ?
#
loop_
_entity_poly.entity_id
_entity_poly.type
_entity_poly.pdbx_seq_one_letter_code
_entity_poly.pdbx_strand_id
1 'polypeptide(L)'
;MSNDTFGITAKRAALDIFLPDGRSIQAEILTSDTAERVLEVVSQKIGLCRELLGYFGLFLIRFCKEGKLSVMKKLADFELPYVSLRSSEVENCRVGLRKWYLDPSLDSMLMDCRAAVNLIYMQAIQDIEKEWAKPTQVQRQKLEALQKEDNQTKFLELSREVRHYGYLQLDPCTCDYPEPGCGAALSVGNNEISCCVTLPDNQTQDIIFQMSRVKCWQVTFLGTLLDMDGPQRTLNQNLELRFQYGVESHWQWFVIYTKQAFLLSSCLKKMISEKMIKLAAENPEMEIEVPEQGKSKKYHIEQSWSKHYSSFLSRKSKIKIAEADCVLETIKEEGL
;
A
#
# COMPACT_ATOMS: atom_id res chain seq x y z
N MET A 1 32.36 -12.88 19.87
CA MET A 1 31.13 -12.34 19.23
C MET A 1 31.39 -10.88 18.92
N SER A 2 31.69 -10.56 17.66
CA SER A 2 32.02 -9.20 17.21
C SER A 2 30.76 -8.34 17.11
N ASN A 3 30.86 -7.11 17.59
CA ASN A 3 29.78 -6.14 17.78
C ASN A 3 29.54 -5.25 16.55
N ASP A 4 29.82 -5.75 15.34
CA ASP A 4 29.91 -4.95 14.11
C ASP A 4 28.61 -4.92 13.28
N THR A 5 27.45 -4.79 13.93
CA THR A 5 26.15 -4.69 13.21
C THR A 5 25.61 -3.26 13.10
N PHE A 6 26.22 -2.26 13.75
CA PHE A 6 25.71 -0.88 13.78
C PHE A 6 26.59 0.18 13.08
N GLY A 7 27.51 -0.25 12.22
CA GLY A 7 28.52 0.64 11.61
C GLY A 7 28.30 1.04 10.14
N ILE A 8 27.07 1.04 9.60
CA ILE A 8 26.87 1.59 8.24
C ILE A 8 26.81 3.11 8.35
N THR A 9 27.95 3.78 8.18
CA THR A 9 28.01 5.24 8.11
C THR A 9 27.13 5.74 6.96
N ALA A 10 26.14 6.58 7.28
CA ALA A 10 25.31 7.23 6.29
C ALA A 10 26.18 8.04 5.33
N LYS A 11 26.03 7.79 4.02
CA LYS A 11 26.79 8.49 2.97
C LYS A 11 25.87 9.43 2.23
N ARG A 12 26.40 10.56 1.78
CA ARG A 12 25.69 11.39 0.80
C ARG A 12 25.57 10.63 -0.52
N ALA A 13 24.39 10.71 -1.12
CA ALA A 13 24.09 10.08 -2.39
C ALA A 13 23.11 10.95 -3.19
N ALA A 14 23.13 10.77 -4.50
CA ALA A 14 22.10 11.26 -5.40
C ALA A 14 21.09 10.13 -5.66
N LEU A 15 19.80 10.42 -5.52
CA LEU A 15 18.72 9.50 -5.84
C LEU A 15 17.76 10.16 -6.83
N ASP A 16 17.56 9.53 -7.98
CA ASP A 16 16.61 10.01 -8.98
C ASP A 16 15.18 9.58 -8.60
N ILE A 17 14.30 10.57 -8.46
CA ILE A 17 12.89 10.38 -8.12
C ILE A 17 12.06 10.67 -9.36
N PHE A 18 11.37 9.65 -9.86
CA PHE A 18 10.62 9.71 -11.11
C PHE A 18 9.24 10.33 -10.87
N LEU A 19 8.92 11.36 -11.64
CA LEU A 19 7.60 11.94 -11.71
C LEU A 19 6.68 11.07 -12.58
N PRO A 20 5.35 11.29 -12.49
CA PRO A 20 4.40 10.50 -13.27
C PRO A 20 4.67 10.51 -14.78
N ASP A 21 5.11 11.64 -15.34
CA ASP A 21 5.43 11.81 -16.77
C ASP A 21 6.78 11.18 -17.21
N GLY A 22 7.46 10.48 -16.30
CA GLY A 22 8.72 9.79 -16.58
C GLY A 22 9.98 10.66 -16.46
N ARG A 23 9.85 11.98 -16.27
CA ARG A 23 11.00 12.83 -15.93
C ARG A 23 11.46 12.51 -14.51
N SER A 24 12.74 12.74 -14.21
CA SER A 24 13.29 12.52 -12.87
C SER A 24 13.80 13.80 -12.23
N ILE A 25 13.65 13.90 -10.93
CA ILE A 25 14.27 14.91 -10.08
C ILE A 25 15.35 14.23 -9.26
N GLN A 26 16.57 14.75 -9.35
CA GLN A 26 17.65 14.25 -8.52
C GLN A 26 17.54 14.85 -7.11
N ALA A 27 17.37 13.99 -6.11
CA ALA A 27 17.39 14.36 -4.70
C ALA A 27 18.79 14.10 -4.13
N GLU A 28 19.36 15.10 -3.45
CA GLU A 28 20.57 14.92 -2.65
C GLU A 28 20.14 14.45 -1.26
N ILE A 29 20.54 13.23 -0.90
CA ILE A 29 20.05 12.54 0.30
C ILE A 29 21.23 11.89 1.05
N LEU A 30 20.96 11.46 2.28
CA LEU A 30 21.76 10.44 2.94
C LEU A 30 21.22 9.04 2.59
N THR A 31 22.10 8.05 2.53
CA THR A 31 21.68 6.64 2.32
C THR A 31 20.75 6.12 3.44
N SER A 32 20.72 6.80 4.59
CA SER A 32 19.85 6.54 5.73
C SER A 32 18.60 7.44 5.79
N ASP A 33 18.37 8.29 4.79
CA ASP A 33 17.15 9.11 4.76
C ASP A 33 15.93 8.22 4.55
N THR A 34 14.88 8.48 5.34
CA THR A 34 13.61 7.77 5.27
C THR A 34 12.77 8.23 4.08
N ALA A 35 11.74 7.47 3.70
CA ALA A 35 10.85 7.82 2.61
C ALA A 35 10.13 9.14 2.85
N GLU A 36 9.74 9.40 4.10
CA GLU A 36 9.20 10.71 4.52
C GLU A 36 10.20 11.83 4.25
N ARG A 37 11.46 11.66 4.67
CA ARG A 37 12.50 12.68 4.48
C ARG A 37 12.81 12.94 3.01
N VAL A 38 12.92 11.88 2.21
CA VAL A 38 13.16 12.02 0.77
C VAL A 38 11.97 12.71 0.09
N LEU A 39 10.74 12.39 0.50
CA LEU A 39 9.54 13.06 -0.01
C LEU A 39 9.57 14.56 0.30
N GLU A 40 9.88 14.97 1.53
CA GLU A 40 10.03 16.39 1.89
C GLU A 40 11.05 17.12 1.00
N VAL A 41 12.24 16.52 0.80
CA VAL A 41 13.31 17.11 -0.03
C VAL A 41 12.84 17.31 -1.48
N VAL A 42 12.18 16.32 -2.06
CA VAL A 42 11.68 16.40 -3.44
C VAL A 42 10.54 17.41 -3.55
N SER A 43 9.63 17.41 -2.58
CA SER A 43 8.48 18.32 -2.53
C SER A 43 8.92 19.79 -2.46
N GLN A 44 9.96 20.10 -1.68
CA GLN A 44 10.55 21.44 -1.67
C GLN A 44 11.12 21.82 -3.05
N LYS A 45 11.82 20.90 -3.73
CA LYS A 45 12.39 21.16 -5.07
C LYS A 45 11.34 21.46 -6.15
N ILE A 46 10.15 20.87 -6.04
CA ILE A 46 9.06 21.07 -7.00
C ILE A 46 8.03 22.13 -6.58
N GLY A 47 8.21 22.75 -5.41
CA GLY A 47 7.26 23.73 -4.88
C GLY A 47 5.92 23.13 -4.44
N LEU A 48 5.91 21.87 -4.00
CA LEU A 48 4.72 21.25 -3.41
C LEU A 48 4.55 21.76 -1.96
N CYS A 49 3.35 22.25 -1.64
CA CYS A 49 3.01 22.71 -0.29
C CYS A 49 3.16 21.60 0.75
N ARG A 50 3.66 21.95 1.94
CA ARG A 50 3.97 20.98 3.00
C ARG A 50 2.71 20.27 3.50
N GLU A 51 1.60 20.98 3.54
CA GLU A 51 0.29 20.49 3.96
C GLU A 51 -0.23 19.39 3.02
N LEU A 52 0.25 19.37 1.78
CA LEU A 52 -0.17 18.42 0.76
C LEU A 52 0.71 17.16 0.69
N LEU A 53 1.78 17.06 1.50
CA LEU A 53 2.70 15.91 1.50
C LEU A 53 1.95 14.58 1.69
N GLY A 54 0.95 14.55 2.57
CA GLY A 54 0.16 13.34 2.86
C GLY A 54 -0.70 12.82 1.70
N TYR A 55 -0.85 13.58 0.62
CA TYR A 55 -1.54 13.17 -0.60
C TYR A 55 -0.63 12.50 -1.62
N PHE A 56 0.68 12.44 -1.36
CA PHE A 56 1.66 11.82 -2.23
C PHE A 56 2.47 10.77 -1.47
N GLY A 57 3.13 9.89 -2.23
CA GLY A 57 3.98 8.86 -1.66
C GLY A 57 5.08 8.46 -2.64
N LEU A 58 6.11 7.82 -2.07
CA LEU A 58 7.18 7.21 -2.84
C LEU A 58 6.89 5.72 -3.07
N PHE A 59 7.14 5.27 -4.29
CA PHE A 59 6.86 3.91 -4.73
C PHE A 59 8.09 3.30 -5.39
N LEU A 60 8.27 1.99 -5.24
CA LEU A 60 9.13 1.22 -6.12
C LEU A 60 8.34 0.88 -7.38
N ILE A 61 8.83 1.34 -8.51
CA ILE A 61 8.19 1.21 -9.82
C ILE A 61 9.14 0.49 -10.75
N ARG A 62 8.65 -0.57 -11.39
CA ARG A 62 9.37 -1.29 -12.44
C ARG A 62 8.91 -0.79 -13.81
N PHE A 63 9.87 -0.41 -14.64
CA PHE A 63 9.64 -0.12 -16.05
C PHE A 63 9.92 -1.37 -16.88
N CYS A 64 8.86 -1.95 -17.43
CA CYS A 64 8.93 -3.15 -18.27
C CYS A 64 9.22 -2.78 -19.72
N LYS A 65 9.56 -3.79 -20.53
CA LYS A 65 9.59 -3.66 -21.99
C LYS A 65 8.20 -3.23 -22.50
N GLU A 66 8.15 -2.61 -23.67
CA GLU A 66 6.91 -2.08 -24.29
C GLU A 66 6.27 -0.88 -23.54
N GLY A 67 7.00 -0.21 -22.65
CA GLY A 67 6.49 0.98 -21.94
C GLY A 67 5.48 0.68 -20.82
N LYS A 68 5.28 -0.60 -20.48
CA LYS A 68 4.44 -1.01 -19.36
C LYS A 68 5.11 -0.65 -18.03
N LEU A 69 4.30 -0.17 -17.08
CA LEU A 69 4.74 0.22 -15.75
C LEU A 69 4.07 -0.69 -14.72
N SER A 70 4.86 -1.22 -13.78
CA SER A 70 4.37 -1.99 -12.63
C SER A 70 4.73 -1.25 -11.34
N VAL A 71 3.72 -0.95 -10.51
CA VAL A 71 3.96 -0.41 -9.17
C VAL A 71 4.18 -1.59 -8.24
N MET A 72 5.41 -1.80 -7.78
CA MET A 72 5.75 -2.97 -6.97
C MET A 72 5.34 -2.80 -5.52
N LYS A 73 5.56 -1.59 -4.97
CA LYS A 73 5.41 -1.32 -3.54
C LYS A 73 5.24 0.18 -3.27
N LYS A 74 4.39 0.54 -2.31
CA LYS A 74 4.42 1.84 -1.62
C LYS A 74 5.44 1.78 -0.49
N LEU A 75 6.45 2.65 -0.49
CA LEU A 75 7.44 2.70 0.58
C LEU A 75 6.79 3.24 1.86
N ALA A 76 6.89 2.48 2.96
CA ALA A 76 6.47 3.00 4.25
C ALA A 76 7.37 4.17 4.69
N ASP A 77 6.85 5.05 5.54
CA ASP A 77 7.47 6.34 5.82
C ASP A 77 8.85 6.20 6.47
N PHE A 78 9.07 5.10 7.20
CA PHE A 78 10.32 4.70 7.83
C PHE A 78 11.30 3.93 6.92
N GLU A 79 10.87 3.48 5.75
CA GLU A 79 11.77 2.76 4.83
C GLU A 79 12.81 3.69 4.23
N LEU A 80 13.96 3.14 3.84
CA LEU A 80 15.07 3.91 3.28
C LEU A 80 15.07 3.76 1.74
N PRO A 81 14.59 4.74 0.96
CA PRO A 81 14.38 4.57 -0.48
C PRO A 81 15.66 4.16 -1.23
N TYR A 82 16.80 4.69 -0.82
CA TYR A 82 18.11 4.34 -1.39
C TYR A 82 18.43 2.86 -1.21
N VAL A 83 18.26 2.34 0.02
CA VAL A 83 18.54 0.94 0.34
C VAL A 83 17.52 0.04 -0.34
N SER A 84 16.22 0.36 -0.24
CA SER A 84 15.14 -0.41 -0.86
C SER A 84 15.31 -0.54 -2.38
N LEU A 85 15.82 0.51 -3.05
CA LEU A 85 16.13 0.45 -4.47
C LEU A 85 17.35 -0.43 -4.77
N ARG A 86 18.43 -0.30 -3.99
CA ARG A 86 19.68 -1.05 -4.21
C ARG A 86 19.56 -2.54 -3.86
N SER A 87 18.71 -2.88 -2.90
CA SER A 87 18.40 -4.27 -2.54
C SER A 87 17.36 -4.91 -3.47
N SER A 88 16.80 -4.15 -4.41
CA SER A 88 15.84 -4.69 -5.36
C SER A 88 16.57 -5.57 -6.37
N GLU A 89 16.26 -6.86 -6.37
CA GLU A 89 16.71 -7.81 -7.41
C GLU A 89 15.97 -7.60 -8.74
N VAL A 90 15.01 -6.67 -8.78
CA VAL A 90 14.17 -6.41 -9.94
C VAL A 90 14.86 -5.40 -10.87
N GLU A 91 15.21 -5.86 -12.07
CA GLU A 91 15.73 -5.01 -13.14
C GLU A 91 14.79 -3.86 -13.48
N ASN A 92 15.37 -2.70 -13.82
CA ASN A 92 14.65 -1.46 -14.18
C ASN A 92 13.66 -0.97 -13.10
N CYS A 93 13.94 -1.29 -11.84
CA CYS A 93 13.24 -0.72 -10.71
C CYS A 93 13.77 0.69 -10.42
N ARG A 94 12.87 1.63 -10.11
CA ARG A 94 13.17 3.02 -9.75
C ARG A 94 12.25 3.50 -8.63
N VAL A 95 12.64 4.58 -7.96
CA VAL A 95 11.78 5.26 -6.98
C VAL A 95 10.95 6.31 -7.71
N GLY A 96 9.63 6.25 -7.59
CA GLY A 96 8.71 7.20 -8.22
C GLY A 96 7.82 7.92 -7.21
N LEU A 97 7.55 9.19 -7.48
CA LEU A 97 6.55 10.00 -6.79
C LEU A 97 5.20 9.79 -7.46
N ARG A 98 4.19 9.39 -6.68
CA ARG A 98 2.80 9.27 -7.15
C ARG A 98 1.83 9.83 -6.14
N LYS A 99 0.64 10.21 -6.62
CA LYS A 99 -0.55 10.42 -5.79
C LYS A 99 -0.78 9.18 -4.91
N TRP A 100 -1.00 9.41 -3.62
CA TRP A 100 -1.31 8.39 -2.62
C TRP A 100 -2.61 8.70 -1.90
N TYR A 101 -3.68 8.68 -2.67
CA TYR A 101 -5.04 8.54 -2.17
C TYR A 101 -5.92 7.87 -3.24
N LEU A 102 -6.92 7.14 -2.79
CA LEU A 102 -7.74 6.27 -3.65
C LEU A 102 -9.16 6.82 -3.86
N ASP A 103 -9.56 7.80 -3.07
CA ASP A 103 -10.80 8.55 -3.24
C ASP A 103 -10.62 9.74 -4.21
N PRO A 104 -11.21 9.71 -5.42
CA PRO A 104 -11.05 10.79 -6.40
C PRO A 104 -11.65 12.13 -5.94
N SER A 105 -12.52 12.16 -4.92
CA SER A 105 -13.03 13.42 -4.39
C SER A 105 -11.96 14.27 -3.73
N LEU A 106 -10.85 13.67 -3.28
CA LEU A 106 -9.76 14.38 -2.61
C LEU A 106 -8.93 15.24 -3.58
N ASP A 107 -9.14 15.11 -4.89
CA ASP A 107 -8.51 16.01 -5.89
C ASP A 107 -8.83 17.48 -5.59
N SER A 108 -10.02 17.81 -5.06
CA SER A 108 -10.40 19.19 -4.74
C SER A 108 -9.46 19.84 -3.72
N MET A 109 -8.85 19.05 -2.84
CA MET A 109 -7.91 19.54 -1.81
C MET A 109 -6.58 20.02 -2.41
N LEU A 110 -6.30 19.67 -3.66
CA LEU A 110 -5.04 19.96 -4.33
C LEU A 110 -5.10 21.15 -5.29
N MET A 111 -6.31 21.64 -5.59
CA MET A 111 -6.56 22.59 -6.69
C MET A 111 -5.89 23.96 -6.48
N ASP A 112 -5.66 24.36 -5.23
CA ASP A 112 -5.00 25.63 -4.89
C ASP A 112 -3.46 25.57 -4.99
N CYS A 113 -2.88 24.39 -5.22
CA CYS A 113 -1.43 24.21 -5.37
C CYS A 113 -1.08 23.80 -6.80
N ARG A 114 -0.48 24.72 -7.58
CA ARG A 114 -0.07 24.46 -8.96
C ARG A 114 0.83 23.22 -9.12
N ALA A 115 1.77 23.00 -8.19
CA ALA A 115 2.63 21.82 -8.22
C ALA A 115 1.84 20.52 -8.02
N ALA A 116 0.88 20.51 -7.09
CA ALA A 116 0.01 19.36 -6.85
C ALA A 116 -0.91 19.07 -8.05
N VAL A 117 -1.55 20.10 -8.60
CA VAL A 117 -2.38 20.01 -9.82
C VAL A 117 -1.57 19.42 -10.97
N ASN A 118 -0.36 19.93 -11.20
CA ASN A 118 0.51 19.41 -12.26
C ASN A 118 0.87 17.93 -12.04
N LEU A 119 1.18 17.51 -10.80
CA LEU A 119 1.50 16.11 -10.49
C LEU A 119 0.32 15.17 -10.79
N ILE A 120 -0.88 15.50 -10.31
CA ILE A 120 -2.06 14.64 -10.53
C ILE A 120 -2.53 14.68 -11.99
N TYR A 121 -2.35 15.81 -12.69
CA TYR A 121 -2.61 15.94 -14.12
C TYR A 121 -1.69 15.04 -14.95
N MET A 122 -0.38 15.10 -14.70
CA MET A 122 0.60 14.22 -15.36
C MET A 122 0.29 12.74 -15.08
N GLN A 123 -0.12 12.40 -13.85
CA GLN A 123 -0.50 11.04 -13.53
C GLN A 123 -1.81 10.61 -14.23
N ALA A 124 -2.81 11.48 -14.31
CA ALA A 124 -4.07 11.20 -14.99
C ALA A 124 -3.86 10.88 -16.48
N ILE A 125 -3.03 11.67 -17.18
CA ILE A 125 -2.66 11.39 -18.58
C ILE A 125 -2.05 10.00 -18.69
N GLN A 126 -1.07 9.68 -17.84
CA GLN A 126 -0.35 8.41 -17.88
C GLN A 126 -1.24 7.21 -17.57
N ASP A 127 -2.15 7.36 -16.61
CA ASP A 127 -3.08 6.31 -16.23
C ASP A 127 -4.13 6.09 -17.36
N ILE A 128 -4.49 7.12 -18.14
CA ILE A 128 -5.34 6.98 -19.35
C ILE A 128 -4.56 6.33 -20.51
N GLU A 129 -3.33 6.77 -20.78
CA GLU A 129 -2.46 6.21 -21.83
C GLU A 129 -2.18 4.71 -21.60
N LYS A 130 -2.09 4.29 -20.33
CA LYS A 130 -1.88 2.90 -19.92
C LYS A 130 -3.17 2.09 -19.76
N GLU A 131 -4.33 2.67 -20.08
CA GLU A 131 -5.65 2.04 -19.95
C GLU A 131 -5.98 1.61 -18.50
N TRP A 132 -5.36 2.24 -17.50
CA TRP A 132 -5.72 2.08 -16.08
C TRP A 132 -7.02 2.83 -15.80
N ALA A 133 -7.12 4.06 -16.29
CA ALA A 133 -8.35 4.81 -16.42
C ALA A 133 -8.93 4.61 -17.83
N LYS A 134 -10.23 4.32 -17.92
CA LYS A 134 -10.89 3.84 -19.14
C LYS A 134 -11.95 4.83 -19.62
N PRO A 135 -11.57 5.93 -20.30
CA PRO A 135 -12.53 6.90 -20.80
C PRO A 135 -13.35 6.31 -21.95
N THR A 136 -14.61 6.73 -22.05
CA THR A 136 -15.39 6.52 -23.29
C THR A 136 -14.76 7.30 -24.45
N GLN A 137 -15.09 6.94 -25.69
CA GLN A 137 -14.57 7.65 -26.87
C GLN A 137 -14.88 9.16 -26.83
N VAL A 138 -16.06 9.54 -26.34
CA VAL A 138 -16.48 10.94 -26.19
C VAL A 138 -15.66 11.65 -25.11
N GLN A 139 -15.45 11.00 -23.96
CA GLN A 139 -14.58 11.55 -22.90
C GLN A 139 -13.15 11.72 -23.39
N ARG A 140 -12.60 10.74 -24.13
CA ARG A 140 -11.25 10.79 -24.68
C ARG A 140 -11.05 12.00 -25.61
N GLN A 141 -11.98 12.24 -26.54
CA GLN A 141 -11.94 13.42 -27.43
C GLN A 141 -11.96 14.74 -26.65
N LYS A 142 -12.79 14.84 -25.62
CA LYS A 142 -12.86 16.03 -24.75
C LYS A 142 -11.56 16.22 -23.96
N LEU A 143 -11.01 15.16 -23.38
CA LEU A 143 -9.74 15.18 -22.65
C LEU A 143 -8.58 15.60 -23.56
N GLU A 144 -8.51 15.10 -24.79
CA GLU A 144 -7.52 15.51 -25.78
C GLU A 144 -7.65 16.99 -26.17
N ALA A 145 -8.87 17.52 -26.29
CA ALA A 145 -9.09 18.94 -26.54
C ALA A 145 -8.60 19.79 -25.36
N LEU A 146 -8.96 19.42 -24.12
CA LEU A 146 -8.53 20.11 -22.90
C LEU A 146 -7.00 20.07 -22.72
N GLN A 147 -6.36 18.97 -23.11
CA GLN A 147 -4.90 18.84 -23.12
C GLN A 147 -4.25 19.82 -24.12
N LYS A 148 -4.82 19.98 -25.32
CA LYS A 148 -4.34 20.95 -26.33
C LYS A 148 -4.52 22.40 -25.89
N GLU A 149 -5.54 22.68 -25.08
CA GLU A 149 -5.82 23.99 -24.49
C GLU A 149 -4.99 24.26 -23.21
N ASP A 150 -4.16 23.31 -22.75
CA ASP A 150 -3.44 23.33 -21.47
C ASP A 150 -4.37 23.60 -20.26
N ASN A 151 -5.62 23.13 -20.34
CA ASN A 151 -6.63 23.35 -19.31
C ASN A 151 -6.64 22.21 -18.27
N GLN A 152 -5.62 22.18 -17.42
CA GLN A 152 -5.39 21.11 -16.44
C GLN A 152 -6.57 20.93 -15.47
N THR A 153 -7.17 22.03 -15.00
CA THR A 153 -8.29 21.99 -14.04
C THR A 153 -9.50 21.29 -14.64
N LYS A 154 -9.97 21.73 -15.82
CA LYS A 154 -11.10 21.08 -16.49
C LYS A 154 -10.79 19.64 -16.92
N PHE A 155 -9.54 19.36 -17.29
CA PHE A 155 -9.11 18.00 -17.59
C PHE A 155 -9.29 17.08 -16.39
N LEU A 156 -8.85 17.52 -15.20
CA LEU A 156 -8.99 16.76 -13.96
C LEU A 156 -10.44 16.63 -13.51
N GLU A 157 -11.24 17.69 -13.65
CA GLU A 157 -12.68 17.64 -13.40
C GLU A 157 -13.36 16.56 -14.25
N LEU A 158 -13.11 16.55 -15.57
CA LEU A 158 -13.65 15.52 -16.46
C LEU A 158 -13.08 14.13 -16.15
N SER A 159 -11.80 14.05 -15.76
CA SER A 159 -11.15 12.78 -15.42
C SER A 159 -11.82 12.08 -14.25
N ARG A 160 -12.40 12.82 -13.29
CA ARG A 160 -13.15 12.22 -12.17
C ARG A 160 -14.39 11.42 -12.59
N GLU A 161 -14.91 11.66 -13.80
CA GLU A 161 -16.03 10.91 -14.38
C GLU A 161 -15.58 9.68 -15.19
N VAL A 162 -14.27 9.51 -15.39
CA VAL A 162 -13.71 8.39 -16.15
C VAL A 162 -13.71 7.11 -15.32
N ARG A 163 -14.14 6.00 -15.91
CA ARG A 163 -14.11 4.68 -15.26
C ARG A 163 -12.70 4.37 -14.78
N HIS A 164 -12.58 3.97 -13.51
CA HIS A 164 -11.33 3.62 -12.83
C HIS A 164 -10.33 4.79 -12.68
N TYR A 165 -10.76 6.04 -12.82
CA TYR A 165 -9.89 7.17 -12.49
C TYR A 165 -9.44 7.14 -11.01
N GLY A 166 -8.13 7.28 -10.78
CA GLY A 166 -7.54 7.21 -9.45
C GLY A 166 -7.36 5.79 -8.90
N TYR A 167 -7.67 4.75 -9.68
CA TYR A 167 -7.45 3.37 -9.26
C TYR A 167 -5.98 3.00 -9.45
N LEU A 168 -5.44 2.21 -8.52
CA LEU A 168 -4.17 1.54 -8.68
C LEU A 168 -4.39 0.19 -9.36
N GLN A 169 -3.73 -0.05 -10.49
CA GLN A 169 -3.76 -1.35 -11.16
C GLN A 169 -2.56 -2.21 -10.75
N LEU A 170 -2.84 -3.49 -10.45
CA LEU A 170 -1.83 -4.50 -10.19
C LEU A 170 -1.41 -5.20 -11.49
N ASP A 171 -0.26 -5.86 -11.44
CA ASP A 171 0.16 -6.77 -12.50
C ASP A 171 -0.82 -7.94 -12.61
N PRO A 172 -0.97 -8.53 -13.81
CA PRO A 172 -1.75 -9.74 -14.01
C PRO A 172 -1.38 -10.83 -13.00
N CYS A 173 -2.39 -11.43 -12.41
CA CYS A 173 -2.23 -12.36 -11.32
C CYS A 173 -3.27 -13.49 -11.41
N THR A 174 -3.44 -14.29 -10.36
CA THR A 174 -4.41 -15.39 -10.36
C THR A 174 -5.27 -15.38 -9.10
N CYS A 175 -6.45 -15.98 -9.16
CA CYS A 175 -7.36 -16.10 -8.02
C CYS A 175 -8.01 -17.48 -7.94
N ASP A 176 -8.73 -17.71 -6.84
CA ASP A 176 -9.48 -18.94 -6.58
C ASP A 176 -10.98 -18.83 -6.92
N TYR A 177 -11.40 -17.72 -7.53
CA TYR A 177 -12.79 -17.42 -7.81
C TYR A 177 -13.00 -17.04 -9.29
N PRO A 178 -14.06 -17.54 -9.97
CA PRO A 178 -15.09 -18.45 -9.43
C PRO A 178 -14.58 -19.90 -9.25
N GLU A 179 -13.44 -20.24 -9.85
CA GLU A 179 -12.76 -21.51 -9.66
C GLU A 179 -11.23 -21.33 -9.50
N PRO A 180 -10.51 -22.31 -8.92
CA PRO A 180 -9.07 -22.22 -8.75
C PRO A 180 -8.29 -22.08 -10.05
N GLY A 181 -7.39 -21.09 -10.10
CA GLY A 181 -6.46 -20.91 -11.22
C GLY A 181 -6.95 -19.93 -12.29
N CYS A 182 -8.06 -19.23 -12.06
CA CYS A 182 -8.48 -18.14 -12.94
C CYS A 182 -7.41 -17.04 -13.00
N GLY A 183 -7.21 -16.48 -14.18
CA GLY A 183 -6.44 -15.25 -14.36
C GLY A 183 -7.20 -14.06 -13.80
N ALA A 184 -6.50 -13.06 -13.29
CA ALA A 184 -7.13 -11.88 -12.69
C ALA A 184 -6.34 -10.60 -12.99
N ALA A 185 -7.05 -9.57 -13.44
CA ALA A 185 -6.54 -8.21 -13.54
C ALA A 185 -7.29 -7.32 -12.54
N LEU A 186 -6.57 -6.75 -11.57
CA LEU A 186 -7.16 -6.00 -10.46
C LEU A 186 -6.87 -4.51 -10.59
N SER A 187 -7.92 -3.72 -10.34
CA SER A 187 -7.85 -2.28 -10.12
C SER A 187 -8.48 -1.96 -8.78
N VAL A 188 -7.78 -1.20 -7.93
CA VAL A 188 -8.20 -0.89 -6.56
C VAL A 188 -8.32 0.62 -6.39
N GLY A 189 -9.48 1.09 -5.98
CA GLY A 189 -9.75 2.52 -5.85
C GLY A 189 -11.19 2.77 -5.44
N ASN A 190 -11.50 4.00 -5.03
CA ASN A 190 -12.88 4.44 -4.80
C ASN A 190 -13.72 3.48 -3.92
N ASN A 191 -13.13 2.99 -2.83
CA ASN A 191 -13.75 2.08 -1.87
C ASN A 191 -14.19 0.71 -2.46
N GLU A 192 -13.52 0.24 -3.53
CA GLU A 192 -13.77 -1.08 -4.12
C GLU A 192 -12.51 -1.74 -4.71
N ILE A 193 -12.60 -3.05 -4.93
CA ILE A 193 -11.65 -3.84 -5.73
C ILE A 193 -12.41 -4.29 -6.99
N SER A 194 -12.04 -3.75 -8.14
CA SER A 194 -12.52 -4.20 -9.45
C SER A 194 -11.60 -5.29 -9.97
N CYS A 195 -12.18 -6.45 -10.30
CA CYS A 195 -11.45 -7.62 -10.77
C CYS A 195 -12.04 -8.09 -12.10
N CYS A 196 -11.25 -8.04 -13.16
CA CYS A 196 -11.57 -8.72 -14.41
C CYS A 196 -10.97 -10.13 -14.33
N VAL A 197 -11.81 -11.14 -14.15
CA VAL A 197 -11.42 -12.54 -14.03
C VAL A 197 -11.49 -13.20 -15.41
N THR A 198 -10.44 -13.94 -15.76
CA THR A 198 -10.37 -14.77 -16.97
C THR A 198 -10.40 -16.24 -16.56
N LEU A 199 -11.47 -16.92 -16.94
CA LEU A 199 -11.65 -18.35 -16.75
C LEU A 199 -10.67 -19.16 -17.62
N PRO A 200 -10.38 -20.43 -17.29
CA PRO A 200 -9.51 -21.29 -18.08
C PRO A 200 -10.00 -21.53 -19.52
N ASP A 201 -11.29 -21.34 -19.79
CA ASP A 201 -11.89 -21.40 -21.12
C ASP A 201 -11.83 -20.07 -21.90
N ASN A 202 -11.06 -19.10 -21.41
CA ASN A 202 -10.89 -17.73 -21.91
C ASN A 202 -12.13 -16.83 -21.84
N GLN A 203 -13.18 -17.23 -21.12
CA GLN A 203 -14.29 -16.31 -20.82
C GLN A 203 -13.87 -15.28 -19.76
N THR A 204 -14.31 -14.03 -19.92
CA THR A 204 -14.01 -12.95 -18.97
C THR A 204 -15.26 -12.51 -18.19
N GLN A 205 -15.09 -12.29 -16.90
CA GLN A 205 -16.13 -11.79 -16.00
C GLN A 205 -15.59 -10.62 -15.17
N ASP A 206 -16.32 -9.51 -15.17
CA ASP A 206 -16.04 -8.38 -14.28
C ASP A 206 -16.75 -8.59 -12.93
N ILE A 207 -15.99 -8.51 -11.85
CA ILE A 207 -16.47 -8.64 -10.46
C ILE A 207 -16.02 -7.41 -9.68
N ILE A 208 -16.92 -6.87 -8.85
CA ILE A 208 -16.63 -5.72 -7.99
C ILE A 208 -16.83 -6.12 -6.54
N PHE A 209 -15.77 -6.05 -5.75
CA PHE A 209 -15.82 -6.24 -4.30
C PHE A 209 -15.87 -4.89 -3.61
N GLN A 210 -17.02 -4.58 -3.02
CA GLN A 210 -17.21 -3.35 -2.25
C GLN A 210 -16.46 -3.45 -0.92
N MET A 211 -15.62 -2.47 -0.61
CA MET A 211 -14.80 -2.50 0.61
C MET A 211 -15.66 -2.52 1.89
N SER A 212 -16.90 -2.00 1.83
CA SER A 212 -17.88 -2.06 2.93
C SER A 212 -18.28 -3.48 3.34
N ARG A 213 -18.07 -4.47 2.46
CA ARG A 213 -18.38 -5.89 2.70
C ARG A 213 -17.13 -6.73 2.97
N VAL A 214 -15.94 -6.13 2.97
CA VAL A 214 -14.69 -6.79 3.36
C VAL A 214 -14.56 -6.72 4.87
N LYS A 215 -14.53 -7.88 5.54
CA LYS A 215 -14.44 -7.96 7.00
C LYS A 215 -12.99 -7.93 7.50
N CYS A 216 -12.12 -8.69 6.85
CA CYS A 216 -10.70 -8.74 7.17
C CYS A 216 -9.93 -9.31 5.98
N TRP A 217 -8.61 -9.11 5.98
CA TRP A 217 -7.71 -9.74 5.02
C TRP A 217 -6.38 -10.10 5.68
N GLN A 218 -5.66 -10.99 5.04
CA GLN A 218 -4.35 -11.45 5.45
C GLN A 218 -3.45 -11.61 4.23
N VAL A 219 -2.19 -11.21 4.37
CA VAL A 219 -1.12 -11.52 3.41
C VAL A 219 -0.32 -12.71 3.94
N THR A 220 -0.09 -13.72 3.11
CA THR A 220 0.70 -14.91 3.46
C THR A 220 1.86 -15.06 2.48
N PHE A 221 3.04 -15.41 3.00
CA PHE A 221 4.17 -15.84 2.17
C PHE A 221 4.13 -17.36 1.98
N LEU A 222 4.12 -17.80 0.73
CA LEU A 222 3.98 -19.19 0.32
C LEU A 222 5.32 -19.92 0.15
N GLY A 223 6.46 -19.22 0.29
CA GLY A 223 7.80 -19.76 0.00
C GLY A 223 8.32 -20.86 0.91
N THR A 224 7.47 -21.48 1.73
CA THR A 224 7.77 -22.69 2.53
C THR A 224 6.80 -23.85 2.27
N LEU A 225 5.91 -23.76 1.28
CA LEU A 225 4.94 -24.82 0.95
C LEU A 225 5.28 -25.63 -0.31
N LEU A 226 6.36 -25.29 -1.02
CA LEU A 226 6.73 -25.89 -2.31
C LEU A 226 7.72 -27.06 -2.22
N ASP A 227 7.63 -27.87 -1.15
CA ASP A 227 8.39 -29.13 -1.02
C ASP A 227 7.46 -30.37 -0.96
N MET A 228 6.27 -30.31 -1.58
CA MET A 228 5.38 -31.48 -1.64
C MET A 228 4.85 -31.73 -3.05
N ASP A 229 5.10 -32.96 -3.53
CA ASP A 229 4.64 -33.56 -4.78
C ASP A 229 3.11 -33.47 -4.97
N GLY A 230 2.63 -32.34 -5.50
CA GLY A 230 1.23 -32.15 -5.87
C GLY A 230 1.07 -31.34 -7.17
N PRO A 231 -0.12 -31.33 -7.81
CA PRO A 231 -0.32 -30.76 -9.15
C PRO A 231 -0.22 -29.23 -9.24
N GLN A 232 0.20 -28.53 -8.19
CA GLN A 232 0.23 -27.06 -8.12
C GLN A 232 1.60 -26.46 -8.44
N ARG A 233 2.22 -26.90 -9.54
CA ARG A 233 3.44 -26.28 -10.09
C ARG A 233 3.19 -24.92 -10.79
N THR A 234 1.98 -24.37 -10.73
CA THR A 234 1.56 -23.22 -11.55
C THR A 234 1.66 -21.84 -10.91
N LEU A 235 2.01 -21.72 -9.63
CA LEU A 235 2.08 -20.41 -8.96
C LEU A 235 3.52 -19.98 -8.71
N ASN A 236 4.13 -19.34 -9.71
CA ASN A 236 5.38 -18.55 -9.61
C ASN A 236 5.23 -17.29 -8.71
N GLN A 237 4.35 -17.34 -7.71
CA GLN A 237 3.93 -16.23 -6.87
C GLN A 237 4.00 -16.66 -5.41
N ASN A 238 5.04 -16.22 -4.72
CA ASN A 238 5.31 -16.60 -3.33
C ASN A 238 4.43 -15.84 -2.32
N LEU A 239 3.40 -15.14 -2.78
CA LEU A 239 2.55 -14.27 -1.95
C LEU A 239 1.09 -14.44 -2.35
N GLU A 240 0.24 -14.51 -1.35
CA GLU A 240 -1.21 -14.45 -1.48
C GLU A 240 -1.76 -13.34 -0.59
N LEU A 241 -2.88 -12.76 -1.01
CA LEU A 241 -3.78 -12.00 -0.15
C LEU A 241 -5.13 -12.70 -0.15
N ARG A 242 -5.57 -13.12 1.03
CA ARG A 242 -6.93 -13.64 1.24
C ARG A 242 -7.77 -12.64 1.99
N PHE A 243 -9.02 -12.48 1.61
CA PHE A 243 -9.95 -11.58 2.28
C PHE A 243 -11.31 -12.25 2.47
N GLN A 244 -11.94 -11.96 3.62
CA GLN A 244 -13.27 -12.44 3.94
C GLN A 244 -14.30 -11.42 3.49
N TYR A 245 -15.20 -11.83 2.60
CA TYR A 245 -16.19 -10.98 1.96
C TYR A 245 -17.61 -11.46 2.26
N GLY A 246 -18.50 -10.52 2.54
CA GLY A 246 -19.92 -10.79 2.80
C GLY A 246 -20.68 -11.03 1.50
N VAL A 247 -21.08 -12.27 1.26
CA VAL A 247 -21.95 -12.67 0.16
C VAL A 247 -23.31 -13.02 0.76
N GLU A 248 -24.31 -12.18 0.48
CA GLU A 248 -25.66 -12.31 1.07
C GLU A 248 -25.61 -12.35 2.61
N SER A 249 -25.83 -13.54 3.20
CA SER A 249 -25.83 -13.78 4.67
C SER A 249 -24.64 -14.61 5.15
N HIS A 250 -23.67 -14.91 4.29
CA HIS A 250 -22.52 -15.74 4.61
C HIS A 250 -21.20 -15.01 4.36
N TRP A 251 -20.16 -15.44 5.09
CA TRP A 251 -18.81 -14.94 4.92
C TRP A 251 -17.98 -15.95 4.14
N GLN A 252 -17.49 -15.55 2.97
CA GLN A 252 -16.67 -16.39 2.11
C GLN A 252 -15.26 -15.82 2.00
N TRP A 253 -14.26 -16.71 1.92
CA TRP A 253 -12.88 -16.34 1.64
C TRP A 253 -12.65 -16.31 0.14
N PHE A 254 -11.93 -15.27 -0.29
CA PHE A 254 -11.43 -15.11 -1.65
C PHE A 254 -9.91 -14.97 -1.56
N VAL A 255 -9.18 -15.64 -2.45
CA VAL A 255 -7.72 -15.65 -2.47
C VAL A 255 -7.24 -15.07 -3.80
N ILE A 256 -6.36 -14.07 -3.69
CA ILE A 256 -5.64 -13.49 -4.81
C ILE A 256 -4.18 -13.85 -4.62
N TYR A 257 -3.64 -14.62 -5.56
CA TYR A 257 -2.22 -14.90 -5.62
C TYR A 257 -1.57 -13.81 -6.45
N THR A 258 -0.63 -13.07 -5.86
CA THR A 258 0.04 -11.95 -6.53
C THR A 258 1.34 -11.58 -5.81
N LYS A 259 2.37 -11.22 -6.58
CA LYS A 259 3.62 -10.66 -6.04
C LYS A 259 3.41 -9.31 -5.34
N GLN A 260 2.29 -8.63 -5.61
CA GLN A 260 1.94 -7.33 -5.07
C GLN A 260 0.98 -7.41 -3.87
N ALA A 261 0.93 -8.54 -3.14
CA ALA A 261 -0.02 -8.73 -2.04
C ALA A 261 0.08 -7.66 -0.93
N PHE A 262 1.30 -7.22 -0.61
CA PHE A 262 1.52 -6.13 0.35
C PHE A 262 1.06 -4.76 -0.18
N LEU A 263 1.20 -4.52 -1.49
CA LEU A 263 0.69 -3.29 -2.11
C LEU A 263 -0.84 -3.29 -2.09
N LEU A 264 -1.48 -4.40 -2.47
CA LEU A 264 -2.93 -4.57 -2.36
C LEU A 264 -3.39 -4.34 -0.92
N SER A 265 -2.76 -4.97 0.07
CA SER A 265 -3.07 -4.72 1.48
C SER A 265 -2.90 -3.26 1.87
N SER A 266 -1.92 -2.54 1.30
CA SER A 266 -1.71 -1.11 1.58
C SER A 266 -2.84 -0.26 0.99
N CYS A 267 -3.34 -0.61 -0.19
CA CYS A 267 -4.52 0.02 -0.78
C CYS A 267 -5.78 -0.19 0.06
N LEU A 268 -6.02 -1.42 0.55
CA LEU A 268 -7.17 -1.71 1.42
C LEU A 268 -7.12 -0.88 2.71
N LYS A 269 -5.94 -0.82 3.36
CA LYS A 269 -5.71 0.04 4.53
C LYS A 269 -5.97 1.52 4.22
N LYS A 270 -5.51 1.98 3.05
CA LYS A 270 -5.65 3.37 2.62
C LYS A 270 -7.12 3.76 2.41
N MET A 271 -7.92 2.94 1.73
CA MET A 271 -9.35 3.18 1.56
C MET A 271 -10.10 3.27 2.90
N ILE A 272 -9.77 2.40 3.86
CA ILE A 272 -10.35 2.48 5.21
C ILE A 272 -9.93 3.78 5.90
N SER A 273 -8.63 4.12 5.88
CA SER A 273 -8.12 5.34 6.51
C SER A 273 -8.81 6.60 5.95
N GLU A 274 -8.96 6.69 4.63
CA GLU A 274 -9.63 7.82 3.97
C GLU A 274 -11.10 7.92 4.39
N LYS A 275 -11.80 6.79 4.43
CA LYS A 275 -13.19 6.74 4.86
C LYS A 275 -13.36 7.16 6.32
N MET A 276 -12.46 6.73 7.21
CA MET A 276 -12.49 7.11 8.63
C MET A 276 -12.23 8.61 8.81
N ILE A 277 -11.30 9.19 8.06
CA ILE A 277 -11.04 10.64 8.09
C ILE A 277 -12.27 11.44 7.63
N LYS A 278 -12.93 10.99 6.55
CA LYS A 278 -14.17 11.63 6.07
C LYS A 278 -15.29 11.60 7.12
N LEU A 279 -15.51 10.42 7.74
CA LEU A 279 -16.52 10.28 8.78
C LEU A 279 -16.23 11.13 10.03
N ALA A 280 -14.96 11.29 10.39
CA ALA A 280 -14.56 12.16 11.50
C ALA A 280 -14.77 13.65 11.17
N ALA A 281 -14.54 14.07 9.92
CA ALA A 281 -14.81 15.43 9.47
C ALA A 281 -16.31 15.75 9.41
N GLU A 282 -17.16 14.75 9.10
CA GLU A 282 -18.62 14.88 9.04
C GLU A 282 -19.29 14.81 10.43
N ASN A 283 -18.64 14.17 11.42
CA ASN A 283 -19.14 14.05 12.80
C ASN A 283 -18.06 14.43 13.82
N PRO A 284 -17.87 15.74 14.13
CA PRO A 284 -16.84 16.22 15.06
C PRO A 284 -17.07 15.83 16.54
N GLU A 285 -18.27 15.33 16.89
CA GLU A 285 -18.65 14.98 18.27
C GLU A 285 -17.90 13.76 18.86
N MET A 286 -16.95 13.17 18.12
CA MET A 286 -15.98 12.18 18.64
C MET A 286 -14.66 12.80 19.13
N GLU A 287 -14.57 14.12 19.29
CA GLU A 287 -13.55 14.70 20.16
C GLU A 287 -13.97 14.47 21.62
N ILE A 288 -13.23 13.59 22.30
CA ILE A 288 -13.38 13.40 23.75
C ILE A 288 -13.13 14.75 24.42
N GLU A 289 -14.19 15.39 24.91
CA GLU A 289 -14.08 16.53 25.82
C GLU A 289 -13.19 16.10 27.00
N VAL A 290 -11.97 16.63 27.05
CA VAL A 290 -11.14 16.55 28.26
C VAL A 290 -11.80 17.50 29.26
N PRO A 291 -12.39 17.01 30.37
CA PRO A 291 -13.00 17.91 31.34
C PRO A 291 -11.88 18.70 32.00
N GLU A 292 -11.98 20.04 31.96
CA GLU A 292 -11.08 20.93 32.69
C GLU A 292 -11.03 20.55 34.18
N GLN A 293 -9.82 20.57 34.75
CA GLN A 293 -9.60 20.35 36.17
C GLN A 293 -10.39 21.36 37.00
N GLY A 294 -11.50 20.92 37.59
CA GLY A 294 -12.32 21.81 38.40
C GLY A 294 -13.36 21.10 39.26
N LYS A 295 -12.94 20.75 40.49
CA LYS A 295 -13.78 20.48 41.68
C LYS A 295 -14.38 19.06 41.77
N SER A 296 -13.74 18.30 42.66
CA SER A 296 -14.22 17.03 43.20
C SER A 296 -15.64 17.15 43.77
N LYS A 297 -16.56 16.33 43.27
CA LYS A 297 -17.74 15.88 44.02
C LYS A 297 -17.87 14.37 43.86
N LYS A 298 -17.62 13.66 44.96
CA LYS A 298 -17.87 12.23 45.12
C LYS A 298 -19.37 11.97 44.98
N TYR A 299 -19.75 11.17 44.00
CA TYR A 299 -20.98 10.40 44.03
C TYR A 299 -20.64 8.95 43.73
N HIS A 300 -20.98 8.08 44.68
CA HIS A 300 -20.93 6.64 44.54
C HIS A 300 -22.03 6.19 43.56
N ILE A 301 -21.64 5.50 42.50
CA ILE A 301 -22.55 4.68 41.68
C ILE A 301 -21.87 3.32 41.49
N GLU A 302 -22.66 2.27 41.68
CA GLU A 302 -22.31 0.86 41.77
C GLU A 302 -21.52 0.35 40.55
N GLN A 303 -20.52 -0.47 40.85
CA GLN A 303 -19.72 -1.19 39.86
C GLN A 303 -20.47 -2.45 39.41
N SER A 304 -21.01 -2.44 38.19
CA SER A 304 -21.37 -3.66 37.47
C SER A 304 -20.83 -3.65 36.05
N TRP A 305 -19.50 -3.65 35.91
CA TRP A 305 -18.84 -4.01 34.66
C TRP A 305 -17.65 -4.91 34.98
N SER A 306 -17.85 -6.21 34.80
CA SER A 306 -16.76 -7.16 34.68
C SER A 306 -16.97 -8.04 33.45
N LYS A 307 -15.95 -8.00 32.58
CA LYS A 307 -15.45 -9.09 31.75
C LYS A 307 -16.22 -9.38 30.47
N HIS A 308 -15.62 -9.04 29.33
CA HIS A 308 -15.08 -10.03 28.39
C HIS A 308 -14.30 -9.34 27.26
N TYR A 309 -13.08 -8.89 27.57
CA TYR A 309 -12.03 -8.69 26.57
C TYR A 309 -10.71 -9.15 27.17
N SER A 310 -10.20 -10.27 26.66
CA SER A 310 -8.80 -10.72 26.63
C SER A 310 -8.72 -12.25 26.77
N SER A 311 -8.61 -12.94 25.64
CA SER A 311 -8.06 -14.29 25.60
C SER A 311 -6.77 -14.26 24.79
N PHE A 312 -5.72 -13.64 25.36
CA PHE A 312 -4.35 -13.97 25.03
C PHE A 312 -3.93 -15.12 25.94
N LEU A 313 -3.89 -16.34 25.39
CA LEU A 313 -3.38 -17.52 26.06
C LEU A 313 -1.86 -17.42 26.24
N SER A 314 -1.42 -16.98 27.42
CA SER A 314 -0.06 -17.20 27.90
C SER A 314 0.10 -18.65 28.33
N ARG A 315 0.85 -19.46 27.55
CA ARG A 315 1.34 -20.76 28.01
C ARG A 315 2.54 -20.51 28.94
N LYS A 316 2.32 -20.65 30.25
CA LYS A 316 3.38 -20.94 31.23
C LYS A 316 3.19 -22.36 31.75
N SER A 317 4.21 -23.21 31.61
CA SER A 317 4.33 -24.43 32.41
C SER A 317 5.78 -24.65 32.86
N LYS A 318 6.01 -24.27 34.12
CA LYS A 318 6.79 -24.95 35.17
C LYS A 318 8.19 -25.49 34.82
N ILE A 319 9.19 -24.69 35.18
CA ILE A 319 10.56 -25.14 35.50
C ILE A 319 10.50 -25.87 36.85
N LYS A 320 10.97 -27.12 36.90
CA LYS A 320 11.37 -27.81 38.14
C LYS A 320 12.86 -27.57 38.33
N ILE A 321 13.22 -27.00 39.47
CA ILE A 321 14.59 -26.90 39.97
C ILE A 321 14.92 -28.24 40.62
N ALA A 322 16.02 -28.87 40.19
CA ALA A 322 16.70 -29.92 40.93
C ALA A 322 18.09 -29.38 41.32
N GLU A 323 18.44 -29.52 42.58
CA GLU A 323 19.71 -29.06 43.15
C GLU A 323 20.90 -29.90 42.64
N ALA A 324 21.97 -29.17 42.33
CA ALA A 324 23.40 -29.47 42.39
C ALA A 324 23.92 -30.90 42.14
N ASP A 325 24.84 -31.01 41.17
CA ASP A 325 26.24 -31.26 41.51
C ASP A 325 27.17 -30.60 40.48
N CYS A 326 28.06 -29.75 40.98
CA CYS A 326 29.08 -29.04 40.21
C CYS A 326 30.32 -29.92 40.08
N VAL A 327 30.73 -30.25 38.85
CA VAL A 327 32.12 -30.58 38.54
C VAL A 327 32.56 -29.70 37.37
N LEU A 328 33.34 -28.69 37.71
CA LEU A 328 34.13 -27.88 36.78
C LEU A 328 35.27 -28.75 36.26
N GLU A 329 35.24 -29.13 34.99
CA GLU A 329 36.46 -29.54 34.27
C GLU A 329 36.88 -28.45 33.30
N THR A 330 38.10 -27.98 33.54
CA THR A 330 38.81 -26.93 32.82
C THR A 330 39.37 -27.53 31.54
N ILE A 331 38.94 -27.08 30.37
CA ILE A 331 39.61 -27.45 29.11
C ILE A 331 40.48 -26.26 28.69
N LYS A 332 41.80 -26.50 28.75
CA LYS A 332 42.86 -25.62 28.26
C LYS A 332 42.93 -25.67 26.74
N GLU A 333 43.17 -24.51 26.12
CA GLU A 333 43.75 -24.40 24.78
C GLU A 333 45.16 -25.01 24.78
N GLU A 334 45.44 -25.94 23.86
CA GLU A 334 46.79 -26.24 23.38
C GLU A 334 46.74 -26.73 21.91
N GLY A 335 47.40 -25.94 21.05
CA GLY A 335 48.17 -26.28 19.83
C GLY A 335 47.72 -27.38 18.87
N LEU A 336 47.36 -26.98 17.64
CA LEU A 336 48.22 -27.04 16.44
C LEU A 336 47.53 -26.39 15.22
#